data_AF-A0A2M7L0Z6-F1
#
_entry.id   AF-A0A2M7L0Z6-F1
#
_cell.length_a   1.000
_cell.length_b   1.000
_cell.length_c   1.000
_cell.angle_alpha   90.00
_cell.angle_beta   90.00
_cell.angle_gamma   90.00
#
_symmetry.space_group_name_H-M   'P 1'
#
loop_
_entity.id
_entity.type
_entity.pdbx_description
1 polymer ?
#
loop_
_entity_poly.entity_id
_entity_poly.type
_entity_poly.pdbx_seq_one_letter_code
_entity_poly.pdbx_strand_id
1 'polypeptide(L)'
;MLKQLAEYAARRGLATESGFAPKEAKWAVMLAEDGRYLGVAELGDTEAKRNPGRTFLKAPELSQPEMKAGGITKSHFLIDTAQVVTSLEVDHADEKIKAKHHYFVDLLRQAGEAVPSLTGAAETLTNPDDLAAICLALAEHRAKPTDKLTLQIGDGFPVESDAWHDWWRGFRRSLAGDQGAKGRMRCFVTGELVEPTATHPKIKGLADVGGTSMGSPLVGFDKDAFASYGLSQSANAAVSEEAAAAYRAALNDLLAHYSHRLGVARAVHWFKEEVSPENDPMAFLVDPGGETDDDEAADMRELAAQERAAEFLRSLQRGELTHLAGNYYYALTLSGAAGRVMVRDWMEGQFKELAANILAWFEDLSIVHRYGGRLAPWPKFLAVLAATARELGEVPGPRSAKLWRVALRNEPIPADLLAQALTRTRLDVIEAQTANHARLGLLKAYHLRKDRQKGGPDMPETLTPYLNENHPEPAYHCGRLLAVLAQLQRGALGDVGAGVIQRYYAAASCTPGLVLGRLVRTSQFHLDKLEPRLAWWYQGRLGAIMGRLQDAIPRTLDLEQQSLFALGYYQQLADLRTKKTDQPETDNTVAQVA
;
A
#
# COMPACT_ATOMS: atom_id res chain seq x y z
N MET A 1 10.51 -15.35 7.86
CA MET A 1 10.74 -14.02 7.28
C MET A 1 12.13 -13.84 6.65
N LEU A 2 13.22 -13.57 7.39
CA LEU A 2 14.52 -13.20 6.78
C LEU A 2 15.09 -14.27 5.82
N LYS A 3 14.97 -15.55 6.19
CA LYS A 3 15.33 -16.67 5.30
C LYS A 3 14.56 -16.61 3.97
N GLN A 4 13.25 -16.33 4.01
CA GLN A 4 12.41 -16.24 2.81
C GLN A 4 12.80 -15.05 1.92
N LEU A 5 13.23 -13.93 2.52
CA LEU A 5 13.79 -12.79 1.77
C LEU A 5 15.12 -13.16 1.10
N ALA A 6 16.01 -13.88 1.80
CA ALA A 6 17.27 -14.33 1.21
C ALA A 6 17.04 -15.34 0.07
N GLU A 7 16.10 -16.28 0.23
CA GLU A 7 15.69 -17.20 -0.84
C GLU A 7 15.11 -16.47 -2.04
N TYR A 8 14.27 -15.44 -1.81
CA TYR A 8 13.75 -14.58 -2.87
C TYR A 8 14.89 -13.90 -3.65
N ALA A 9 15.85 -13.29 -2.95
CA ALA A 9 16.98 -12.64 -3.59
C ALA A 9 17.82 -13.60 -4.44
N ALA A 10 18.05 -14.82 -3.94
CA ALA A 10 18.78 -15.84 -4.67
C ALA A 10 18.05 -16.29 -5.94
N ARG A 11 16.73 -16.54 -5.86
CA ARG A 11 15.91 -16.95 -7.02
C ARG A 11 15.84 -15.87 -8.10
N ARG A 12 15.75 -14.60 -7.70
CA ARG A 12 15.72 -13.45 -8.62
C ARG A 12 17.11 -13.04 -9.13
N GLY A 13 18.19 -13.69 -8.68
CA GLY A 13 19.55 -13.33 -9.06
C GLY A 13 19.92 -11.90 -8.66
N LEU A 14 19.37 -11.37 -7.56
CA LEU A 14 19.62 -10.00 -7.14
C LEU A 14 21.10 -9.83 -6.72
N ALA A 15 21.61 -8.61 -6.86
CA ALA A 15 22.94 -8.27 -6.36
C ALA A 15 22.97 -8.31 -4.83
N THR A 16 23.37 -9.46 -4.28
CA THR A 16 23.49 -9.72 -2.84
C THR A 16 24.94 -9.68 -2.35
N GLU A 17 25.90 -9.49 -3.25
CA GLU A 17 27.32 -9.39 -2.87
C GLU A 17 27.56 -8.08 -2.12
N SER A 18 28.10 -8.17 -0.91
CA SER A 18 28.41 -6.96 -0.16
C SER A 18 29.47 -6.13 -0.88
N GLY A 19 29.36 -4.82 -0.77
CA GLY A 19 30.21 -3.89 -1.49
C GLY A 19 29.75 -3.62 -2.92
N PHE A 20 28.62 -4.20 -3.32
CA PHE A 20 27.98 -3.97 -4.60
C PHE A 20 26.49 -3.68 -4.41
N ALA A 21 25.94 -2.85 -5.29
CA ALA A 21 24.51 -2.59 -5.35
C ALA A 21 24.10 -2.08 -6.73
N PRO A 22 22.82 -2.23 -7.09
CA PRO A 22 22.29 -1.54 -8.25
C PRO A 22 22.35 -0.03 -8.02
N LYS A 23 22.91 0.70 -8.98
CA LYS A 23 22.96 2.17 -8.99
C LYS A 23 22.53 2.70 -10.34
N GLU A 24 21.78 3.79 -10.33
CA GLU A 24 21.45 4.55 -11.52
C GLU A 24 22.53 5.60 -11.78
N ALA A 25 22.90 5.82 -13.03
CA ALA A 25 23.64 6.99 -13.48
C ALA A 25 22.88 7.64 -14.63
N LYS A 26 22.62 8.95 -14.48
CA LYS A 26 21.93 9.77 -15.48
C LYS A 26 22.90 10.33 -16.51
N TRP A 27 24.16 10.54 -16.14
CA TRP A 27 25.17 11.11 -17.02
C TRP A 27 26.38 10.19 -17.16
N ALA A 28 27.01 10.22 -18.32
CA ALA A 28 28.33 9.63 -18.57
C ALA A 28 29.29 10.70 -19.09
N VAL A 29 30.51 10.73 -18.55
CA VAL A 29 31.65 11.40 -19.21
C VAL A 29 32.26 10.40 -20.18
N MET A 30 32.28 10.76 -21.46
CA MET A 30 32.82 9.93 -22.53
C MET A 30 34.30 10.24 -22.74
N LEU A 31 35.11 9.20 -22.69
CA LEU A 31 36.56 9.24 -22.82
C LEU A 31 37.00 8.27 -23.93
N ALA A 32 38.03 8.63 -24.68
CA ALA A 32 38.72 7.68 -25.55
C ALA A 32 39.55 6.68 -24.71
N GLU A 33 40.00 5.58 -25.32
CA GLU A 33 40.83 4.58 -24.65
C GLU A 33 42.15 5.14 -24.10
N ASP A 34 42.64 6.24 -24.69
CA ASP A 34 43.83 6.98 -24.26
C ASP A 34 43.56 7.99 -23.14
N GLY A 35 42.32 8.08 -22.64
CA GLY A 35 41.91 9.02 -21.58
C GLY A 35 41.53 10.41 -22.07
N ARG A 36 41.55 10.68 -23.38
CA ARG A 36 41.16 12.00 -23.89
C ARG A 36 39.64 12.22 -23.77
N TYR A 37 39.24 13.39 -23.29
CA TYR A 37 37.83 13.78 -23.19
C TYR A 37 37.15 13.88 -24.57
N LEU A 38 35.95 13.29 -24.70
CA LEU A 38 35.17 13.28 -25.93
C LEU A 38 33.81 14.01 -25.82
N GLY A 39 33.24 14.09 -24.62
CA GLY A 39 31.94 14.73 -24.40
C GLY A 39 31.19 14.14 -23.21
N VAL A 40 29.92 14.52 -23.05
CA VAL A 40 29.01 13.94 -22.05
C VAL A 40 27.76 13.41 -22.72
N ALA A 41 27.18 12.36 -22.16
CA ALA A 41 25.94 11.75 -22.64
C ALA A 41 24.92 11.63 -21.51
N GLU A 42 23.66 11.96 -21.81
CA GLU A 42 22.54 11.59 -20.94
C GLU A 42 22.20 10.11 -21.18
N LEU A 43 22.12 9.34 -20.10
CA LEU A 43 21.80 7.92 -20.11
C LEU A 43 20.35 7.69 -19.72
N GLY A 44 19.80 6.54 -20.12
CA GLY A 44 18.42 6.15 -19.82
C GLY A 44 17.43 6.58 -20.90
N ASP A 45 16.16 6.69 -20.54
CA ASP A 45 15.10 7.15 -21.43
C ASP A 45 14.97 8.67 -21.32
N THR A 46 15.53 9.38 -22.30
CA THR A 46 15.55 10.85 -22.35
C THR A 46 14.20 11.46 -22.75
N GLU A 47 13.27 10.65 -23.29
CA GLU A 47 11.92 11.10 -23.64
C GLU A 47 10.96 10.98 -22.43
N ALA A 48 11.31 10.18 -21.42
CA ALA A 48 10.52 10.04 -20.21
C ALA A 48 10.40 11.36 -19.42
N LYS A 49 9.17 11.65 -18.95
CA LYS A 49 8.88 12.82 -18.07
C LYS A 49 9.79 12.89 -16.83
N ARG A 50 10.29 11.74 -16.37
CA ARG A 50 11.30 11.63 -15.32
C ARG A 50 12.30 10.55 -15.71
N ASN A 51 13.45 10.95 -16.26
CA ASN A 51 14.57 10.06 -16.56
C ASN A 51 15.38 9.73 -15.29
N PRO A 52 15.36 8.49 -14.76
CA PRO A 52 16.20 8.10 -13.63
C PRO A 52 17.66 7.82 -14.04
N GLY A 53 17.95 7.68 -15.33
CA GLY A 53 19.24 7.25 -15.86
C GLY A 53 19.27 5.77 -16.24
N ARG A 54 20.45 5.27 -16.59
CA ARG A 54 20.71 3.83 -16.82
C ARG A 54 21.02 3.14 -15.49
N THR A 55 20.40 1.98 -15.26
CA THR A 55 20.70 1.14 -14.08
C THR A 55 21.88 0.22 -14.35
N PHE A 56 22.87 0.26 -13.44
CA PHE A 56 24.02 -0.64 -13.40
C PHE A 56 23.84 -1.61 -12.24
N LEU A 57 23.68 -2.90 -12.52
CA LEU A 57 23.25 -3.90 -11.53
C LEU A 57 24.28 -4.20 -10.44
N LYS A 58 25.57 -4.15 -10.78
CA LYS A 58 26.68 -4.51 -9.90
C LYS A 58 27.66 -3.35 -9.70
N ALA A 59 27.14 -2.16 -9.39
CA ALA A 59 27.98 -1.00 -9.13
C ALA A 59 28.63 -1.08 -7.73
N PRO A 60 29.85 -0.58 -7.54
CA PRO A 60 30.55 -0.63 -6.26
C PRO A 60 29.88 0.28 -5.22
N GLU A 61 29.67 -0.21 -4.01
CA GLU A 61 29.03 0.49 -2.90
C GLU A 61 29.90 0.40 -1.63
N LEU A 62 30.11 1.54 -0.96
CA LEU A 62 30.71 1.56 0.38
C LEU A 62 29.59 1.70 1.40
N SER A 63 29.62 0.86 2.43
CA SER A 63 28.75 0.98 3.59
C SER A 63 29.07 2.27 4.39
N GLN A 64 28.15 2.69 5.26
CA GLN A 64 28.41 3.88 6.10
C GLN A 64 29.64 3.74 7.02
N PRO A 65 29.90 2.59 7.65
CA PRO A 65 31.15 2.38 8.39
C PRO A 65 32.39 2.57 7.51
N GLU A 66 32.43 1.98 6.32
CA GLU A 66 33.57 2.12 5.40
C GLU A 66 33.76 3.57 4.94
N MET A 67 32.65 4.26 4.63
CA MET A 67 32.66 5.69 4.31
C MET A 67 33.25 6.54 5.44
N LYS A 68 33.07 6.14 6.70
CA LYS A 68 33.60 6.85 7.89
C LYS A 68 34.95 6.33 8.38
N ALA A 69 35.43 5.20 7.88
CA ALA A 69 36.65 4.54 8.36
C ALA A 69 37.87 5.47 8.30
N GLY A 70 38.70 5.48 9.34
CA GLY A 70 39.88 6.33 9.40
C GLY A 70 39.61 7.85 9.48
N GLY A 71 38.36 8.29 9.62
CA GLY A 71 38.03 9.72 9.73
C GLY A 71 38.23 10.53 8.45
N ILE A 72 38.47 9.86 7.31
CA ILE A 72 38.71 10.50 6.01
C ILE A 72 37.39 10.67 5.26
N THR A 73 37.21 11.81 4.61
CA THR A 73 36.07 12.07 3.71
C THR A 73 36.21 11.23 2.43
N LYS A 74 35.31 10.28 2.21
CA LYS A 74 35.29 9.39 1.04
C LYS A 74 34.16 9.69 0.06
N SER A 75 34.32 9.17 -1.15
CA SER A 75 33.32 9.07 -2.23
C SER A 75 33.09 7.60 -2.62
N HIS A 76 32.04 7.36 -3.41
CA HIS A 76 31.83 6.06 -4.03
C HIS A 76 32.69 5.89 -5.29
N PHE A 77 33.09 4.66 -5.60
CA PHE A 77 33.84 4.32 -6.81
C PHE A 77 32.91 4.29 -8.06
N LEU A 78 33.40 4.70 -9.23
CA LEU A 78 32.78 4.66 -10.58
C LEU A 78 31.40 5.32 -10.80
N ILE A 79 30.55 5.45 -9.78
CA ILE A 79 29.28 6.16 -9.79
C ILE A 79 29.13 6.97 -8.51
N ASP A 80 29.16 8.29 -8.65
CA ASP A 80 28.80 9.24 -7.59
C ASP A 80 28.04 10.46 -8.18
N THR A 81 27.73 11.45 -7.36
CA THR A 81 27.06 12.68 -7.83
C THR A 81 27.96 13.49 -8.76
N ALA A 82 27.39 14.20 -9.74
CA ALA A 82 28.12 15.06 -10.67
C ALA A 82 29.07 16.03 -9.96
N GLN A 83 28.63 16.67 -8.86
CA GLN A 83 29.50 17.56 -8.06
C GLN A 83 30.72 16.84 -7.44
N VAL A 84 30.63 15.54 -7.14
CA VAL A 84 31.76 14.76 -6.60
C VAL A 84 32.67 14.31 -7.72
N VAL A 85 32.12 13.87 -8.85
CA VAL A 85 32.93 13.36 -9.96
C VAL A 85 33.66 14.48 -10.70
N THR A 86 33.01 15.64 -10.90
CA THR A 86 33.53 16.70 -11.77
C THR A 86 33.73 18.05 -11.07
N SER A 87 33.37 18.19 -9.79
CA SER A 87 33.30 19.48 -9.10
C SER A 87 32.30 20.49 -9.72
N LEU A 88 31.24 19.98 -10.37
CA LEU A 88 30.17 20.80 -10.98
C LEU A 88 29.51 21.74 -9.96
N GLU A 89 29.51 23.04 -10.26
CA GLU A 89 28.93 24.12 -9.44
C GLU A 89 29.43 24.13 -7.97
N VAL A 90 30.61 23.56 -7.72
CA VAL A 90 31.22 23.54 -6.40
C VAL A 90 31.93 24.86 -6.15
N ASP A 91 31.54 25.56 -5.08
CA ASP A 91 32.24 26.75 -4.61
C ASP A 91 33.70 26.39 -4.23
N HIS A 92 34.64 27.26 -4.56
CA HIS A 92 36.04 27.14 -4.14
C HIS A 92 36.21 27.02 -2.61
N ALA A 93 35.20 27.34 -1.79
CA ALA A 93 35.24 27.13 -0.35
C ALA A 93 34.78 25.75 0.13
N ASP A 94 34.17 24.90 -0.72
CA ASP A 94 33.66 23.58 -0.30
C ASP A 94 34.75 22.50 -0.30
N GLU A 95 35.59 22.54 0.75
CA GLU A 95 36.66 21.58 0.98
C GLU A 95 36.18 20.13 1.11
N LYS A 96 34.92 19.91 1.49
CA LYS A 96 34.38 18.57 1.66
C LYS A 96 34.13 17.90 0.31
N ILE A 97 33.56 18.62 -0.66
CA ILE A 97 33.32 18.05 -2.00
C ILE A 97 34.64 17.87 -2.74
N LYS A 98 35.59 18.80 -2.61
CA LYS A 98 36.95 18.63 -3.17
C LYS A 98 37.63 17.38 -2.63
N ALA A 99 37.59 17.15 -1.31
CA ALA A 99 38.14 15.94 -0.71
C ALA A 99 37.49 14.66 -1.27
N LYS A 100 36.18 14.68 -1.53
CA LYS A 100 35.48 13.56 -2.18
C LYS A 100 35.89 13.37 -3.64
N HIS A 101 36.09 14.45 -4.38
CA HIS A 101 36.55 14.41 -5.76
C HIS A 101 37.96 13.83 -5.84
N HIS A 102 38.90 14.31 -5.02
CA HIS A 102 40.24 13.72 -4.92
C HIS A 102 40.18 12.24 -4.57
N TYR A 103 39.36 11.85 -3.60
CA TYR A 103 39.18 10.43 -3.26
C TYR A 103 38.61 9.60 -4.42
N PHE A 104 37.68 10.17 -5.20
CA PHE A 104 37.11 9.51 -6.38
C PHE A 104 38.20 9.23 -7.42
N VAL A 105 39.02 10.24 -7.71
CA VAL A 105 40.14 10.15 -8.66
C VAL A 105 41.20 9.17 -8.15
N ASP A 106 41.52 9.18 -6.84
CA ASP A 106 42.49 8.26 -6.25
C ASP A 106 42.04 6.80 -6.34
N LEU A 107 40.74 6.52 -6.22
CA LEU A 107 40.18 5.18 -6.46
C LEU A 107 40.36 4.75 -7.93
N LEU A 108 40.16 5.65 -8.89
CA LEU A 108 40.41 5.37 -10.31
C LEU A 108 41.88 5.04 -10.56
N ARG A 109 42.82 5.80 -9.99
CA ARG A 109 44.26 5.53 -10.13
C ARG A 109 44.65 4.18 -9.54
N GLN A 110 44.18 3.86 -8.34
CA GLN A 110 44.47 2.58 -7.69
C GLN A 110 43.87 1.40 -8.47
N ALA A 111 42.64 1.54 -8.95
CA ALA A 111 42.00 0.53 -9.80
C ALA A 111 42.67 0.40 -11.18
N GLY A 112 43.46 1.39 -11.60
CA GLY A 112 44.30 1.38 -12.80
C GLY A 112 45.26 0.19 -12.88
N GLU A 113 45.67 -0.37 -11.73
CA GLU A 113 46.47 -1.61 -11.69
C GLU A 113 45.74 -2.81 -12.28
N ALA A 114 44.41 -2.89 -12.09
CA ALA A 114 43.56 -3.95 -12.61
C ALA A 114 42.94 -3.59 -13.97
N VAL A 115 42.63 -2.30 -14.18
CA VAL A 115 41.98 -1.79 -15.40
C VAL A 115 42.73 -0.53 -15.87
N PRO A 116 43.78 -0.67 -16.71
CA PRO A 116 44.67 0.44 -17.08
C PRO A 116 43.99 1.69 -17.63
N SER A 117 42.86 1.53 -18.31
CA SER A 117 42.09 2.65 -18.87
C SER A 117 41.50 3.59 -17.79
N LEU A 118 41.34 3.13 -16.54
CA LEU A 118 40.91 3.98 -15.43
C LEU A 118 41.97 5.01 -15.02
N THR A 119 43.25 4.75 -15.29
CA THR A 119 44.33 5.71 -15.04
C THR A 119 44.17 6.94 -15.93
N GLY A 120 43.89 6.73 -17.23
CA GLY A 120 43.63 7.83 -18.16
C GLY A 120 42.43 8.67 -17.72
N ALA A 121 41.34 8.02 -17.29
CA ALA A 121 40.18 8.73 -16.76
C ALA A 121 40.48 9.55 -15.50
N ALA A 122 41.34 9.04 -14.63
CA ALA A 122 41.80 9.78 -13.45
C ALA A 122 42.61 11.02 -13.82
N GLU A 123 43.44 10.94 -14.86
CA GLU A 123 44.22 12.06 -15.38
C GLU A 123 43.31 13.14 -15.98
N THR A 124 42.32 12.77 -16.79
CA THR A 124 41.31 13.70 -17.33
C THR A 124 40.59 14.45 -16.22
N LEU A 125 40.15 13.74 -15.18
CA LEU A 125 39.41 14.35 -14.06
C LEU A 125 40.32 15.18 -13.13
N THR A 126 41.64 15.08 -13.27
CA THR A 126 42.60 15.93 -12.54
C THR A 126 42.99 17.18 -13.34
N ASN A 127 42.91 17.11 -14.67
CA ASN A 127 43.29 18.21 -15.56
C ASN A 127 42.26 19.36 -15.45
N PRO A 128 42.69 20.58 -15.07
CA PRO A 128 41.77 21.72 -14.93
C PRO A 128 41.02 22.08 -16.22
N ASP A 129 41.66 21.96 -17.38
CA ASP A 129 41.07 22.35 -18.67
C ASP A 129 39.98 21.35 -19.09
N ASP A 130 40.26 20.05 -18.95
CA ASP A 130 39.29 18.98 -19.23
C ASP A 130 38.11 19.04 -18.24
N LEU A 131 38.38 19.27 -16.95
CA LEU A 131 37.34 19.38 -15.93
C LEU A 131 36.41 20.58 -16.18
N ALA A 132 36.97 21.72 -16.62
CA ALA A 132 36.19 22.89 -17.02
C ALA A 132 35.32 22.60 -18.24
N ALA A 133 35.86 21.90 -19.25
CA ALA A 133 35.11 21.50 -20.44
C ALA A 133 33.97 20.51 -20.11
N ILE A 134 34.21 19.55 -19.21
CA ILE A 134 33.19 18.62 -18.72
C ILE A 134 32.07 19.37 -17.98
N CYS A 135 32.44 20.27 -17.07
CA CYS A 135 31.45 21.06 -16.31
C CYS A 135 30.60 21.96 -17.23
N LEU A 136 31.22 22.58 -18.24
CA LEU A 136 30.51 23.39 -19.22
C LEU A 136 29.48 22.55 -19.98
N ALA A 137 29.89 21.38 -20.50
CA ALA A 137 28.99 20.50 -21.24
C ALA A 137 27.83 19.99 -20.36
N LEU A 138 28.11 19.59 -19.11
CA LEU A 138 27.07 19.19 -18.15
C LEU A 138 26.07 20.33 -17.88
N ALA A 139 26.55 21.57 -17.74
CA ALA A 139 25.69 22.73 -17.53
C ALA A 139 24.82 23.05 -18.75
N GLU A 140 25.35 22.94 -19.97
CA GLU A 140 24.58 23.09 -21.22
C GLU A 140 23.43 22.08 -21.31
N HIS A 141 23.69 20.85 -20.85
CA HIS A 141 22.69 19.79 -20.74
C HIS A 141 21.81 19.88 -19.48
N ARG A 142 21.95 20.95 -18.67
CA ARG A 142 21.18 21.19 -17.44
C ARG A 142 21.29 20.06 -16.41
N ALA A 143 22.45 19.40 -16.35
CA ALA A 143 22.76 18.42 -15.32
C ALA A 143 22.74 19.10 -13.94
N LYS A 144 22.19 18.41 -12.93
CA LYS A 144 22.17 18.93 -11.56
C LYS A 144 23.39 18.43 -10.79
N PRO A 145 23.93 19.19 -9.82
CA PRO A 145 25.01 18.76 -8.94
C PRO A 145 24.74 17.40 -8.25
N THR A 146 23.47 17.10 -7.96
CA THR A 146 23.01 15.87 -7.29
C THR A 146 22.71 14.71 -8.24
N ASP A 147 22.72 14.93 -9.56
CA ASP A 147 22.54 13.85 -10.55
C ASP A 147 23.69 12.85 -10.44
N LYS A 148 23.41 11.57 -10.72
CA LYS A 148 24.43 10.52 -10.71
C LYS A 148 25.16 10.46 -12.03
N LEU A 149 26.48 10.37 -11.95
CA LEU A 149 27.39 10.40 -13.09
C LEU A 149 28.34 9.20 -13.06
N THR A 150 28.63 8.65 -14.23
CA THR A 150 29.59 7.57 -14.45
C THR A 150 30.56 7.90 -15.60
N LEU A 151 31.43 6.95 -15.94
CA LEU A 151 32.43 7.08 -17.01
C LEU A 151 32.11 6.07 -18.12
N GLN A 152 32.31 6.48 -19.36
CA GLN A 152 32.34 5.61 -20.54
C GLN A 152 33.72 5.74 -21.17
N ILE A 153 34.42 4.63 -21.38
CA ILE A 153 35.76 4.61 -21.97
C ILE A 153 35.73 3.75 -23.22
N GLY A 154 36.03 4.36 -24.37
CA GLY A 154 35.75 3.75 -25.67
C GLY A 154 34.26 3.42 -25.78
N ASP A 155 33.95 2.18 -26.15
CA ASP A 155 32.57 1.71 -26.32
C ASP A 155 31.96 1.10 -25.04
N GLY A 156 32.71 1.03 -23.94
CA GLY A 156 32.33 0.31 -22.72
C GLY A 156 32.14 1.19 -21.48
N PHE A 157 31.31 0.72 -20.54
CA PHE A 157 31.21 1.28 -19.20
C PHE A 157 32.10 0.48 -18.25
N PRO A 158 33.14 1.07 -17.63
CA PRO A 158 33.97 0.35 -16.66
C PRO A 158 33.15 -0.25 -15.50
N VAL A 159 32.03 0.37 -15.12
CA VAL A 159 31.10 -0.17 -14.10
C VAL A 159 30.58 -1.57 -14.45
N GLU A 160 30.42 -1.89 -15.73
CA GLU A 160 29.91 -3.19 -16.20
C GLU A 160 31.01 -4.23 -16.37
N SER A 161 32.29 -3.85 -16.22
CA SER A 161 33.43 -4.76 -16.30
C SER A 161 33.65 -5.48 -14.98
N ASP A 162 33.92 -6.79 -15.03
CA ASP A 162 34.29 -7.56 -13.85
C ASP A 162 35.78 -7.38 -13.45
N ALA A 163 36.60 -6.75 -14.29
CA ALA A 163 38.05 -6.74 -14.15
C ALA A 163 38.56 -6.04 -12.88
N TRP A 164 37.80 -5.08 -12.34
CA TRP A 164 38.15 -4.38 -11.09
C TRP A 164 37.57 -5.06 -9.84
N HIS A 165 36.74 -6.10 -9.96
CA HIS A 165 36.01 -6.69 -8.83
C HIS A 165 36.94 -7.25 -7.75
N ASP A 166 38.00 -7.97 -8.12
CA ASP A 166 38.94 -8.55 -7.15
C ASP A 166 39.75 -7.47 -6.42
N TRP A 167 40.19 -6.45 -7.15
CA TRP A 167 40.82 -5.26 -6.57
C TRP A 167 39.88 -4.59 -5.56
N TRP A 168 38.61 -4.37 -5.93
CA TRP A 168 37.62 -3.74 -5.06
C TRP A 168 37.35 -4.52 -3.77
N ARG A 169 37.24 -5.86 -3.87
CA ARG A 169 37.12 -6.72 -2.69
C ARG A 169 38.34 -6.60 -1.78
N GLY A 170 39.54 -6.58 -2.36
CA GLY A 170 40.79 -6.38 -1.63
C GLY A 170 40.84 -5.01 -0.93
N PHE A 171 40.48 -3.95 -1.64
CA PHE A 171 40.40 -2.60 -1.13
C PHE A 171 39.39 -2.47 0.02
N ARG A 172 38.18 -3.01 -0.12
CA ARG A 172 37.18 -2.98 0.97
C ARG A 172 37.66 -3.68 2.23
N ARG A 173 38.35 -4.83 2.09
CA ARG A 173 38.95 -5.54 3.23
C ARG A 173 39.99 -4.68 3.96
N SER A 174 40.71 -3.80 3.28
CA SER A 174 41.67 -2.89 3.94
C SER A 174 40.99 -1.75 4.72
N LEU A 175 39.73 -1.44 4.40
CA LEU A 175 38.92 -0.45 5.13
C LEU A 175 38.26 -1.01 6.38
N ALA A 176 38.09 -2.33 6.46
CA ALA A 176 37.53 -2.99 7.63
C ALA A 176 38.55 -2.95 8.77
N GLY A 177 38.34 -2.05 9.74
CA GLY A 177 39.06 -2.11 11.02
C GLY A 177 38.68 -3.37 11.80
N ASP A 178 39.53 -3.80 12.74
CA ASP A 178 39.39 -4.98 13.63
C ASP A 178 38.20 -4.91 14.63
N GLN A 179 37.05 -4.38 14.18
CA GLN A 179 35.86 -4.06 15.00
C GLN A 179 34.69 -5.04 14.81
N GLY A 180 34.91 -6.20 14.18
CA GLY A 180 33.96 -7.31 14.24
C GLY A 180 33.82 -7.83 15.68
N ALA A 181 32.64 -8.30 16.05
CA ALA A 181 32.51 -9.02 17.31
C ALA A 181 33.46 -10.23 17.30
N LYS A 182 34.38 -10.30 18.28
CA LYS A 182 35.30 -11.43 18.40
C LYS A 182 34.51 -12.68 18.79
N GLY A 183 34.25 -13.55 17.82
CA GLY A 183 33.59 -14.83 18.02
C GLY A 183 32.57 -15.16 16.94
N ARG A 184 32.59 -16.41 16.47
CA ARG A 184 31.60 -16.91 15.52
C ARG A 184 30.26 -17.11 16.21
N MET A 185 29.19 -16.65 15.58
CA MET A 185 27.81 -16.78 16.05
C MET A 185 26.95 -17.48 15.00
N ARG A 186 25.84 -18.08 15.41
CA ARG A 186 24.90 -18.71 14.49
C ARG A 186 24.07 -17.63 13.77
N CYS A 187 24.22 -17.54 12.45
CA CYS A 187 23.49 -16.60 11.60
C CYS A 187 21.97 -16.87 11.67
N PHE A 188 21.17 -15.84 11.96
CA PHE A 188 19.70 -15.96 12.01
C PHE A 188 19.03 -16.14 10.65
N VAL A 189 19.76 -15.95 9.55
CA VAL A 189 19.25 -16.16 8.20
C VAL A 189 19.62 -17.55 7.67
N THR A 190 20.90 -17.90 7.73
CA THR A 190 21.43 -19.14 7.12
C THR A 190 21.51 -20.31 8.10
N GLY A 191 21.60 -20.04 9.41
CA GLY A 191 21.83 -21.06 10.44
C GLY A 191 23.29 -21.51 10.57
N GLU A 192 24.20 -20.97 9.74
CA GLU A 192 25.63 -21.28 9.74
C GLU A 192 26.40 -20.44 10.78
N LEU A 193 27.61 -20.87 11.15
CA LEU A 193 28.48 -20.12 12.05
C LEU A 193 29.26 -19.05 11.28
N VAL A 194 29.01 -17.78 11.57
CA VAL A 194 29.55 -16.61 10.86
C VAL A 194 30.11 -15.59 11.84
N GLU A 195 30.94 -14.68 11.35
CA GLU A 195 31.24 -13.44 12.07
C GLU A 195 30.09 -12.46 11.81
N PRO A 196 29.37 -12.00 12.84
CA PRO A 196 28.22 -11.12 12.64
C PRO A 196 28.69 -9.75 12.17
N THR A 197 28.01 -9.20 11.16
CA THR A 197 28.29 -7.83 10.73
C THR A 197 27.88 -6.84 11.82
N ALA A 198 28.74 -5.86 12.09
CA ALA A 198 28.55 -4.89 13.17
C ALA A 198 27.36 -3.96 12.89
N THR A 199 27.09 -3.65 11.62
CA THR A 199 25.94 -2.85 11.19
C THR A 199 25.28 -3.44 9.97
N HIS A 200 23.96 -3.58 10.02
CA HIS A 200 23.19 -4.04 8.88
C HIS A 200 22.94 -2.92 7.86
N PRO A 201 22.79 -3.26 6.57
CA PRO A 201 22.54 -2.26 5.55
C PRO A 201 21.12 -1.69 5.62
N LYS A 202 20.94 -0.51 5.02
CA LYS A 202 19.70 0.27 5.05
C LYS A 202 18.72 -0.20 3.96
N ILE A 203 17.44 -0.30 4.33
CA ILE A 203 16.32 -0.52 3.41
C ILE A 203 15.80 0.84 2.94
N LYS A 204 15.65 1.01 1.63
CA LYS A 204 15.11 2.20 0.96
C LYS A 204 13.63 1.97 0.59
N GLY A 205 12.93 3.00 0.12
CA GLY A 205 11.54 2.86 -0.38
C GLY A 205 10.43 2.98 0.67
N LEU A 206 10.73 3.53 1.86
CA LEU A 206 9.75 3.77 2.93
C LEU A 206 9.56 5.25 3.30
N ALA A 207 10.15 6.17 2.54
CA ALA A 207 10.14 7.60 2.87
C ALA A 207 8.73 8.20 2.93
N ASP A 208 7.82 7.71 2.09
CA ASP A 208 6.41 8.12 2.02
C ASP A 208 5.54 7.55 3.15
N VAL A 209 6.08 6.63 3.95
CA VAL A 209 5.41 5.95 5.07
C VAL A 209 6.21 6.06 6.37
N GLY A 210 6.86 7.21 6.58
CA GLY A 210 7.55 7.57 7.84
C GLY A 210 9.02 7.12 7.92
N GLY A 211 9.58 6.59 6.84
CA GLY A 211 10.99 6.25 6.72
C GLY A 211 11.86 7.44 6.31
N THR A 212 13.17 7.23 6.29
CA THR A 212 14.13 8.23 5.80
C THR A 212 14.40 8.05 4.30
N SER A 213 14.67 9.14 3.58
CA SER A 213 15.01 9.10 2.15
C SER A 213 16.29 8.29 1.87
N MET A 214 17.26 8.36 2.79
CA MET A 214 18.51 7.59 2.72
C MET A 214 18.37 6.12 3.15
N GLY A 215 17.15 5.69 3.48
CA GLY A 215 16.86 4.37 4.01
C GLY A 215 17.21 4.21 5.50
N SER A 216 16.65 3.16 6.09
CA SER A 216 16.71 2.85 7.51
C SER A 216 17.10 1.38 7.73
N PRO A 217 17.88 1.04 8.77
CA PRO A 217 18.15 -0.37 9.08
C PRO A 217 16.88 -1.10 9.52
N LEU A 218 16.75 -2.36 9.10
CA LEU A 218 15.76 -3.31 9.64
C LEU A 218 16.17 -3.80 11.03
N VAL A 219 17.46 -4.03 11.20
CA VAL A 219 18.08 -4.49 12.45
C VAL A 219 19.12 -3.45 12.84
N GLY A 220 18.90 -2.75 13.94
CA GLY A 220 19.80 -1.69 14.40
C GLY A 220 19.72 -1.49 15.90
N PHE A 221 20.89 -1.56 16.54
CA PHE A 221 21.07 -1.40 17.99
C PHE A 221 22.07 -0.28 18.24
N ASP A 222 21.66 0.96 17.97
CA ASP A 222 22.50 2.16 18.01
C ASP A 222 22.68 2.75 19.43
N LYS A 223 22.00 2.19 20.44
CA LYS A 223 22.08 2.63 21.84
C LYS A 223 22.19 1.42 22.75
N ASP A 224 22.88 1.57 23.88
CA ASP A 224 23.09 0.52 24.87
C ASP A 224 21.78 -0.06 25.43
N ALA A 225 20.72 0.76 25.52
CA ALA A 225 19.40 0.30 25.95
C ALA A 225 18.77 -0.74 25.00
N PHE A 226 19.26 -0.85 23.76
CA PHE A 226 18.81 -1.88 22.82
C PHE A 226 19.71 -3.13 22.85
N ALA A 227 20.94 -2.99 23.35
CA ALA A 227 21.91 -4.06 23.48
C ALA A 227 21.50 -5.08 24.57
N SER A 228 21.97 -6.33 24.47
CA SER A 228 21.60 -7.42 25.38
C SER A 228 22.67 -8.49 25.37
N TYR A 229 22.76 -9.29 26.44
CA TYR A 229 23.72 -10.42 26.55
C TYR A 229 25.19 -10.05 26.36
N GLY A 230 25.57 -8.80 26.66
CA GLY A 230 26.94 -8.30 26.46
C GLY A 230 27.33 -8.08 25.00
N LEU A 231 26.39 -8.23 24.06
CA LEU A 231 26.57 -7.96 22.64
C LEU A 231 26.32 -6.48 22.36
N SER A 232 26.96 -5.95 21.33
CA SER A 232 26.82 -4.56 20.92
C SER A 232 26.46 -4.47 19.44
N GLN A 233 25.82 -3.36 19.06
CA GLN A 233 25.35 -3.12 17.69
C GLN A 233 24.58 -4.32 17.12
N SER A 234 24.72 -4.62 15.83
CA SER A 234 23.99 -5.71 15.19
C SER A 234 24.42 -7.12 15.61
N ALA A 235 25.46 -7.29 16.43
CA ALA A 235 25.79 -8.62 16.99
C ALA A 235 24.64 -9.20 17.82
N ASN A 236 23.78 -8.35 18.40
CA ASN A 236 22.51 -8.72 19.04
C ASN A 236 21.57 -9.54 18.14
N ALA A 237 21.71 -9.44 16.83
CA ALA A 237 20.98 -10.20 15.85
C ALA A 237 21.95 -10.70 14.78
N ALA A 238 22.76 -11.69 15.16
CA ALA A 238 23.87 -12.19 14.37
C ALA A 238 23.45 -12.60 12.94
N VAL A 239 23.97 -11.89 11.95
CA VAL A 239 23.81 -12.17 10.51
C VAL A 239 25.14 -11.86 9.81
N SER A 240 25.51 -12.66 8.82
CA SER A 240 26.71 -12.39 8.01
C SER A 240 26.51 -11.17 7.11
N GLU A 241 27.60 -10.64 6.57
CA GLU A 241 27.53 -9.51 5.64
C GLU A 241 26.71 -9.85 4.38
N GLU A 242 26.90 -11.04 3.82
CA GLU A 242 26.21 -11.54 2.62
C GLU A 242 24.72 -11.76 2.89
N ALA A 243 24.38 -12.40 4.02
CA ALA A 243 22.98 -12.61 4.39
C ALA A 243 22.26 -11.30 4.65
N ALA A 244 22.96 -10.30 5.21
CA ALA A 244 22.42 -8.97 5.43
C ALA A 244 22.19 -8.19 4.14
N ALA A 245 23.14 -8.29 3.20
CA ALA A 245 23.01 -7.74 1.85
C ALA A 245 21.88 -8.42 1.06
N ALA A 246 21.69 -9.74 1.22
CA ALA A 246 20.64 -10.50 0.55
C ALA A 246 19.23 -10.06 0.95
N TYR A 247 18.90 -10.02 2.25
CA TYR A 247 17.55 -9.59 2.64
C TYR A 247 17.32 -8.10 2.32
N ARG A 248 18.37 -7.27 2.30
CA ARG A 248 18.27 -5.87 1.89
C ARG A 248 17.94 -5.73 0.42
N ALA A 249 18.63 -6.48 -0.45
CA ALA A 249 18.35 -6.51 -1.87
C ALA A 249 16.90 -6.95 -2.12
N ALA A 250 16.46 -8.05 -1.47
CA ALA A 250 15.09 -8.52 -1.54
C ALA A 250 14.07 -7.44 -1.13
N LEU A 251 14.24 -6.80 0.03
CA LEU A 251 13.27 -5.80 0.49
C LEU A 251 13.23 -4.56 -0.39
N ASN A 252 14.37 -4.09 -0.88
CA ASN A 252 14.40 -2.94 -1.79
C ASN A 252 13.70 -3.26 -3.11
N ASP A 253 13.94 -4.45 -3.67
CA ASP A 253 13.29 -4.92 -4.89
C ASP A 253 11.78 -5.09 -4.71
N LEU A 254 11.37 -5.76 -3.62
CA LEU A 254 9.95 -5.92 -3.28
C LEU A 254 9.25 -4.57 -3.04
N LEU A 255 9.90 -3.61 -2.36
CA LEU A 255 9.35 -2.27 -2.16
C LEU A 255 9.22 -1.47 -3.44
N ALA A 256 10.08 -1.73 -4.43
CA ALA A 256 10.04 -1.07 -5.74
C ALA A 256 8.95 -1.66 -6.64
N HIS A 257 8.82 -2.99 -6.67
CA HIS A 257 8.06 -3.69 -7.72
C HIS A 257 6.82 -4.44 -7.21
N TYR A 258 6.82 -4.93 -5.97
CA TYR A 258 5.78 -5.80 -5.41
C TYR A 258 5.27 -5.26 -4.07
N SER A 259 4.89 -3.96 -4.07
CA SER A 259 4.40 -3.30 -2.87
C SER A 259 3.17 -2.45 -3.08
N HIS A 260 2.34 -2.40 -2.05
CA HIS A 260 1.12 -1.62 -2.00
C HIS A 260 1.11 -0.70 -0.78
N ARG A 261 0.75 0.56 -0.99
CA ARG A 261 0.60 1.53 0.10
C ARG A 261 -0.74 1.31 0.81
N LEU A 262 -0.69 1.20 2.14
CA LEU A 262 -1.82 0.99 3.04
C LEU A 262 -1.96 2.17 4.02
N GLY A 263 -2.12 3.38 3.49
CA GLY A 263 -2.07 4.62 4.28
C GLY A 263 -0.63 4.97 4.69
N VAL A 264 -0.32 4.87 5.99
CA VAL A 264 1.02 5.16 6.57
C VAL A 264 1.91 3.91 6.72
N ALA A 265 1.58 2.83 6.01
CA ALA A 265 2.37 1.61 5.91
C ALA A 265 2.42 1.12 4.45
N ARG A 266 3.36 0.22 4.13
CA ARG A 266 3.43 -0.50 2.86
C ARG A 266 3.35 -2.00 3.13
N ALA A 267 2.56 -2.73 2.36
CA ALA A 267 2.65 -4.18 2.29
C ALA A 267 3.50 -4.57 1.10
N VAL A 268 4.51 -5.41 1.32
CA VAL A 268 5.20 -6.14 0.25
C VAL A 268 4.74 -7.57 0.25
N HIS A 269 4.73 -8.20 -0.91
CA HIS A 269 4.41 -9.62 -1.04
C HIS A 269 5.19 -10.30 -2.15
N TRP A 270 5.31 -11.61 -2.03
CA TRP A 270 5.89 -12.47 -3.06
C TRP A 270 5.39 -13.90 -2.89
N PHE A 271 5.68 -14.71 -3.90
CA PHE A 271 5.31 -16.11 -3.94
C PHE A 271 6.56 -16.99 -3.96
N LYS A 272 6.42 -18.23 -3.51
CA LYS A 272 7.53 -19.20 -3.53
C LYS A 272 7.92 -19.50 -4.99
N GLU A 273 6.94 -19.86 -5.80
CA GLU A 273 7.09 -19.99 -7.25
C GLU A 273 6.53 -18.74 -7.94
N GLU A 274 7.08 -18.37 -9.10
CA GLU A 274 6.68 -17.16 -9.82
C GLU A 274 5.20 -17.19 -10.24
N VAL A 275 4.52 -16.07 -10.04
CA VAL A 275 3.12 -15.85 -10.43
C VAL A 275 3.11 -14.61 -11.32
N SER A 276 2.49 -14.70 -12.49
CA SER A 276 2.36 -13.54 -13.38
C SER A 276 1.49 -12.46 -12.73
N PRO A 277 1.75 -11.17 -13.00
CA PRO A 277 0.99 -10.07 -12.39
C PRO A 277 -0.53 -10.17 -12.59
N GLU A 278 -0.98 -10.69 -13.73
CA GLU A 278 -2.40 -10.92 -14.05
C GLU A 278 -3.08 -11.98 -13.15
N ASN A 279 -2.28 -12.85 -12.54
CA ASN A 279 -2.71 -13.95 -11.69
C ASN A 279 -2.45 -13.68 -10.20
N ASP A 280 -2.06 -12.46 -9.83
CA ASP A 280 -1.72 -12.08 -8.46
C ASP A 280 -2.99 -11.72 -7.65
N PRO A 281 -3.38 -12.55 -6.66
CA PRO A 281 -4.57 -12.27 -5.86
C PRO A 281 -4.49 -10.96 -5.07
N MET A 282 -3.29 -10.55 -4.62
CA MET A 282 -3.13 -9.35 -3.80
C MET A 282 -3.30 -8.07 -4.61
N ALA A 283 -2.98 -8.10 -5.91
CA ALA A 283 -3.24 -6.99 -6.82
C ALA A 283 -4.74 -6.68 -6.91
N PHE A 284 -5.60 -7.71 -6.93
CA PHE A 284 -7.06 -7.53 -6.96
C PHE A 284 -7.59 -6.78 -5.74
N LEU A 285 -6.97 -6.92 -4.56
CA LEU A 285 -7.41 -6.14 -3.38
C LEU A 285 -7.19 -4.64 -3.57
N VAL A 286 -6.12 -4.24 -4.24
CA VAL A 286 -5.76 -2.83 -4.42
C VAL A 286 -6.50 -2.24 -5.60
N ASP A 287 -6.57 -2.99 -6.69
CA ASP A 287 -7.23 -2.56 -7.92
C ASP A 287 -8.01 -3.72 -8.56
N PRO A 288 -9.23 -4.00 -8.07
CA PRO A 288 -10.05 -5.09 -8.59
C PRO A 288 -10.61 -4.80 -10.00
N GLY A 289 -10.54 -3.54 -10.45
CA GLY A 289 -11.06 -3.06 -11.74
C GLY A 289 -10.00 -2.85 -12.85
N GLY A 290 -8.72 -2.80 -12.49
CA GLY A 290 -7.64 -2.32 -13.37
C GLY A 290 -7.62 -0.79 -13.54
N GLU A 291 -6.56 -0.27 -14.17
CA GLU A 291 -6.47 1.15 -14.53
C GLU A 291 -7.55 1.50 -15.57
N THR A 292 -8.54 2.30 -15.18
CA THR A 292 -9.55 2.84 -16.09
C THR A 292 -9.65 4.34 -15.92
N ASP A 293 -9.56 5.08 -17.02
CA ASP A 293 -9.85 6.51 -17.08
C ASP A 293 -11.32 6.79 -16.71
N ASP A 294 -11.54 7.94 -16.06
CA ASP A 294 -12.83 8.42 -15.55
C ASP A 294 -13.80 8.81 -16.69
N ASP A 295 -14.54 7.85 -17.24
CA ASP A 295 -15.71 8.08 -18.12
C ASP A 295 -16.83 7.09 -17.79
N GLU A 296 -18.09 7.32 -18.18
CA GLU A 296 -19.25 6.44 -17.87
C GLU A 296 -19.09 4.97 -18.37
N ALA A 297 -18.19 4.73 -19.32
CA ALA A 297 -17.79 3.38 -19.74
C ALA A 297 -16.91 2.64 -18.70
N ALA A 298 -16.42 3.33 -17.67
CA ALA A 298 -15.58 2.80 -16.60
C ALA A 298 -16.36 1.86 -15.67
N ASP A 299 -17.60 2.19 -15.28
CA ASP A 299 -18.42 1.35 -14.39
C ASP A 299 -18.61 -0.07 -14.94
N MET A 300 -18.89 -0.20 -16.25
CA MET A 300 -19.05 -1.51 -16.90
C MET A 300 -17.73 -2.25 -17.07
N ARG A 301 -16.64 -1.54 -17.37
CA ARG A 301 -15.30 -2.15 -17.49
C ARG A 301 -14.78 -2.62 -16.14
N GLU A 302 -14.98 -1.83 -15.09
CA GLU A 302 -14.64 -2.18 -13.71
C GLU A 302 -15.41 -3.43 -13.27
N LEU A 303 -16.71 -3.50 -13.54
CA LEU A 303 -17.50 -4.68 -13.22
C LEU A 303 -17.03 -5.92 -13.98
N ALA A 304 -16.75 -5.80 -15.28
CA ALA A 304 -16.22 -6.90 -16.09
C ALA A 304 -14.82 -7.36 -15.62
N ALA A 305 -13.97 -6.44 -15.18
CA ALA A 305 -12.67 -6.77 -14.60
C ALA A 305 -12.82 -7.48 -13.26
N GLN A 306 -13.75 -7.03 -12.41
CA GLN A 306 -14.10 -7.70 -11.16
C GLN A 306 -14.63 -9.11 -11.38
N GLU A 307 -15.47 -9.33 -12.40
CA GLU A 307 -15.96 -10.65 -12.77
C GLU A 307 -14.83 -11.58 -13.24
N ARG A 308 -13.87 -11.07 -14.02
CA ARG A 308 -12.67 -11.84 -14.40
C ARG A 308 -11.82 -12.21 -13.19
N ALA A 309 -11.58 -11.26 -12.28
CA ALA A 309 -10.87 -11.52 -11.03
C ALA A 309 -11.61 -12.56 -10.17
N ALA A 310 -12.95 -12.45 -10.06
CA ALA A 310 -13.78 -13.40 -9.35
C ALA A 310 -13.67 -14.81 -9.93
N GLU A 311 -13.76 -14.94 -11.25
CA GLU A 311 -13.68 -16.24 -11.93
C GLU A 311 -12.29 -16.85 -11.77
N PHE A 312 -11.24 -16.06 -11.87
CA PHE A 312 -9.88 -16.52 -11.58
C PHE A 312 -9.76 -17.05 -10.15
N LEU A 313 -10.23 -16.30 -9.15
CA LEU A 313 -10.19 -16.73 -7.74
C LEU A 313 -11.01 -18.01 -7.51
N ARG A 314 -12.18 -18.14 -8.15
CA ARG A 314 -13.02 -19.35 -8.10
C ARG A 314 -12.33 -20.54 -8.76
N SER A 315 -11.67 -20.34 -9.90
CA SER A 315 -10.94 -21.42 -10.60
C SER A 315 -9.84 -22.03 -9.71
N LEU A 316 -9.15 -21.19 -8.92
CA LEU A 316 -8.16 -21.62 -7.92
C LEU A 316 -8.81 -22.44 -6.81
N GLN A 317 -9.97 -22.01 -6.33
CA GLN A 317 -10.71 -22.73 -5.29
C GLN A 317 -11.18 -24.10 -5.78
N ARG A 318 -11.68 -24.18 -7.03
CA ARG A 318 -12.10 -25.43 -7.71
C ARG A 318 -10.91 -26.35 -8.03
N GLY A 319 -9.68 -25.84 -7.97
CA GLY A 319 -8.46 -26.62 -8.22
C GLY A 319 -8.09 -26.77 -9.69
N GLU A 320 -8.62 -25.91 -10.56
CA GLU A 320 -8.41 -25.95 -12.01
C GLU A 320 -6.97 -25.55 -12.39
N LEU A 321 -6.34 -24.68 -11.58
CA LEU A 321 -4.95 -24.23 -11.75
C LEU A 321 -3.99 -25.03 -10.87
N THR A 322 -3.82 -26.31 -11.20
CA THR A 322 -3.00 -27.27 -10.42
C THR A 322 -1.56 -26.84 -10.22
N HIS A 323 -0.98 -26.07 -11.16
CA HIS A 323 0.40 -25.56 -11.06
C HIS A 323 0.59 -24.50 -9.96
N LEU A 324 -0.48 -23.79 -9.56
CA LEU A 324 -0.43 -22.79 -8.48
C LEU A 324 -0.91 -23.33 -7.13
N ALA A 325 -1.62 -24.46 -7.12
CA ALA A 325 -2.24 -25.00 -5.91
C ALA A 325 -1.24 -25.36 -4.80
N GLY A 326 -0.03 -25.79 -5.16
CA GLY A 326 1.06 -26.09 -4.21
C GLY A 326 1.97 -24.91 -3.86
N ASN A 327 1.67 -23.71 -4.38
CA ASN A 327 2.48 -22.52 -4.16
C ASN A 327 2.22 -21.91 -2.76
N TYR A 328 3.17 -21.14 -2.27
CA TYR A 328 3.09 -20.41 -1.01
C TYR A 328 3.20 -18.92 -1.27
N TYR A 329 2.49 -18.13 -0.48
CA TYR A 329 2.64 -16.68 -0.47
C TYR A 329 3.35 -16.24 0.81
N TYR A 330 3.99 -15.09 0.70
CA TYR A 330 4.64 -14.37 1.79
C TYR A 330 4.23 -12.90 1.70
N ALA A 331 3.91 -12.29 2.83
CA ALA A 331 3.59 -10.88 2.91
C ALA A 331 4.17 -10.24 4.17
N LEU A 332 4.66 -9.02 4.03
CA LEU A 332 5.27 -8.24 5.09
C LEU A 332 4.72 -6.82 5.06
N THR A 333 4.17 -6.35 6.19
CA THR A 333 3.73 -4.96 6.32
C THR A 333 4.80 -4.16 7.05
N LEU A 334 5.26 -3.08 6.43
CA LEU A 334 6.36 -2.24 6.88
C LEU A 334 5.92 -0.78 7.02
N SER A 335 6.51 -0.07 7.98
CA SER A 335 6.49 1.39 8.02
C SER A 335 7.86 1.91 8.46
N GLY A 336 8.12 3.20 8.34
CA GLY A 336 9.23 3.82 9.05
C GLY A 336 8.86 4.18 10.48
N ALA A 337 9.86 4.21 11.35
CA ALA A 337 9.75 4.71 12.72
C ALA A 337 11.10 5.24 13.19
N ALA A 338 11.24 6.57 13.29
CA ALA A 338 12.43 7.23 13.85
C ALA A 338 13.77 6.72 13.29
N GLY A 339 13.87 6.61 11.95
CA GLY A 339 15.09 6.13 11.29
C GLY A 339 15.31 4.62 11.32
N ARG A 340 14.27 3.84 11.64
CA ARG A 340 14.26 2.36 11.57
C ARG A 340 13.11 1.87 10.70
N VAL A 341 13.28 0.68 10.13
CA VAL A 341 12.16 -0.06 9.55
C VAL A 341 11.38 -0.73 10.68
N MET A 342 10.08 -0.50 10.71
CA MET A 342 9.15 -1.15 11.63
C MET A 342 8.41 -2.26 10.89
N VAL A 343 8.61 -3.50 11.32
CA VAL A 343 7.78 -4.63 10.88
C VAL A 343 6.46 -4.58 11.63
N ARG A 344 5.39 -4.24 10.92
CA ARG A 344 4.02 -4.19 11.45
C ARG A 344 3.37 -5.56 11.46
N ASP A 345 3.66 -6.37 10.42
CA ASP A 345 3.08 -7.69 10.31
C ASP A 345 3.87 -8.61 9.37
N TRP A 346 3.81 -9.93 9.60
CA TRP A 346 4.35 -10.99 8.74
C TRP A 346 3.32 -12.10 8.55
N MET A 347 3.15 -12.55 7.31
CA MET A 347 2.22 -13.61 6.94
C MET A 347 2.86 -14.56 5.92
N GLU A 348 2.65 -15.86 6.10
CA GLU A 348 2.98 -16.89 5.12
C GLU A 348 1.91 -17.99 5.09
N GLY A 349 1.51 -18.44 3.91
CA GLY A 349 0.45 -19.44 3.80
C GLY A 349 0.34 -20.04 2.41
N GLN A 350 -0.65 -20.92 2.24
CA GLN A 350 -0.88 -21.54 0.93
C GLN A 350 -1.53 -20.54 -0.02
N PHE A 351 -1.10 -20.55 -1.27
CA PHE A 351 -1.66 -19.68 -2.32
C PHE A 351 -3.16 -19.93 -2.53
N LYS A 352 -3.60 -21.20 -2.45
CA LYS A 352 -5.02 -21.56 -2.55
C LYS A 352 -5.87 -20.92 -1.45
N GLU A 353 -5.38 -20.91 -0.21
CA GLU A 353 -6.08 -20.28 0.92
C GLU A 353 -6.14 -18.76 0.75
N LEU A 354 -5.06 -18.14 0.27
CA LEU A 354 -5.03 -16.71 -0.04
C LEU A 354 -6.13 -16.32 -1.03
N ALA A 355 -6.24 -17.04 -2.14
CA ALA A 355 -7.26 -16.77 -3.16
C ALA A 355 -8.68 -16.92 -2.61
N ALA A 356 -8.94 -18.00 -1.85
CA ALA A 356 -10.23 -18.21 -1.20
C ALA A 356 -10.58 -17.10 -0.19
N ASN A 357 -9.59 -16.64 0.59
CA ASN A 357 -9.78 -15.57 1.58
C ASN A 357 -10.07 -14.22 0.93
N ILE A 358 -9.44 -13.93 -0.22
CA ILE A 358 -9.65 -12.69 -0.98
C ILE A 358 -11.02 -12.68 -1.65
N LEU A 359 -11.46 -13.82 -2.21
CA LEU A 359 -12.82 -13.94 -2.73
C LEU A 359 -13.85 -13.73 -1.61
N ALA A 360 -13.67 -14.40 -0.47
CA ALA A 360 -14.53 -14.24 0.70
C ALA A 360 -14.55 -12.78 1.19
N TRP A 361 -13.42 -12.07 1.17
CA TRP A 361 -13.37 -10.64 1.51
C TRP A 361 -14.32 -9.80 0.65
N PHE A 362 -14.34 -9.98 -0.66
CA PHE A 362 -15.24 -9.24 -1.54
C PHE A 362 -16.71 -9.64 -1.39
N GLU A 363 -16.99 -10.95 -1.27
CA GLU A 363 -18.34 -11.46 -1.03
C GLU A 363 -18.90 -10.94 0.31
N ASP A 364 -18.07 -10.89 1.35
CA ASP A 364 -18.42 -10.36 2.67
C ASP A 364 -18.72 -8.86 2.62
N LEU A 365 -18.06 -8.10 1.76
CA LEU A 365 -18.26 -6.66 1.59
C LEU A 365 -19.39 -6.31 0.61
N SER A 366 -19.86 -7.26 -0.19
CA SER A 366 -20.88 -7.01 -1.22
C SER A 366 -22.14 -6.36 -0.64
N ILE A 367 -22.64 -5.30 -1.27
CA ILE A 367 -23.81 -4.57 -0.77
C ILE A 367 -24.60 -4.02 -1.95
N VAL A 368 -25.92 -3.90 -1.81
CA VAL A 368 -26.76 -3.24 -2.82
C VAL A 368 -26.25 -1.84 -3.14
N HIS A 369 -26.32 -1.44 -4.41
CA HIS A 369 -25.97 -0.10 -4.86
C HIS A 369 -26.87 0.95 -4.21
N ARG A 370 -26.35 2.17 -4.05
CA ARG A 370 -27.06 3.23 -3.28
C ARG A 370 -28.32 3.71 -3.99
N TYR A 371 -28.38 3.53 -5.31
CA TYR A 371 -29.57 3.80 -6.11
C TYR A 371 -30.49 2.58 -6.28
N GLY A 372 -30.15 1.44 -5.67
CA GLY A 372 -30.92 0.21 -5.80
C GLY A 372 -30.62 -0.60 -7.07
N GLY A 373 -31.42 -1.65 -7.29
CA GLY A 373 -31.45 -2.45 -8.52
C GLY A 373 -30.29 -3.42 -8.76
N ARG A 374 -29.07 -3.10 -8.33
CA ARG A 374 -27.86 -3.91 -8.57
C ARG A 374 -26.93 -3.96 -7.36
N LEU A 375 -25.94 -4.84 -7.37
CA LEU A 375 -24.83 -4.81 -6.42
C LEU A 375 -23.95 -3.59 -6.68
N ALA A 376 -23.38 -3.04 -5.62
CA ALA A 376 -22.27 -2.10 -5.74
C ALA A 376 -21.01 -2.85 -6.24
N PRO A 377 -20.15 -2.18 -7.04
CA PRO A 377 -18.84 -2.72 -7.37
C PRO A 377 -18.05 -3.08 -6.11
N TRP A 378 -17.18 -4.08 -6.23
CA TRP A 378 -16.28 -4.45 -5.14
C TRP A 378 -15.41 -3.27 -4.72
N PRO A 379 -15.35 -2.95 -3.41
CA PRO A 379 -14.56 -1.82 -2.96
C PRO A 379 -13.07 -2.17 -3.03
N LYS A 380 -12.26 -1.24 -3.56
CA LYS A 380 -10.81 -1.27 -3.39
C LYS A 380 -10.46 -1.31 -1.90
N PHE A 381 -9.38 -2.00 -1.53
CA PHE A 381 -8.96 -2.12 -0.13
C PHE A 381 -8.78 -0.75 0.54
N LEU A 382 -8.20 0.22 -0.17
CA LEU A 382 -8.04 1.58 0.34
C LEU A 382 -9.37 2.30 0.57
N ALA A 383 -10.43 1.99 -0.19
CA ALA A 383 -11.75 2.53 0.08
C ALA A 383 -12.34 1.99 1.39
N VAL A 384 -12.09 0.70 1.70
CA VAL A 384 -12.48 0.08 2.98
C VAL A 384 -11.66 0.66 4.14
N LEU A 385 -10.36 0.87 3.94
CA LEU A 385 -9.51 1.51 4.94
C LEU A 385 -9.91 2.97 5.19
N ALA A 386 -10.22 3.73 4.14
CA ALA A 386 -10.72 5.11 4.24
C ALA A 386 -12.10 5.17 4.93
N ALA A 387 -12.88 4.10 4.87
CA ALA A 387 -14.18 4.03 5.50
C ALA A 387 -14.13 4.16 7.04
N THR A 388 -12.96 3.94 7.65
CA THR A 388 -12.74 4.01 9.10
C THR A 388 -12.10 5.32 9.58
N ALA A 389 -11.82 6.27 8.70
CA ALA A 389 -11.21 7.56 9.06
C ALA A 389 -11.82 8.73 8.26
N ARG A 390 -11.37 9.95 8.55
CA ARG A 390 -11.68 11.11 7.69
C ARG A 390 -10.76 11.12 6.48
N GLU A 391 -9.48 10.89 6.73
CA GLU A 391 -8.42 10.85 5.72
C GLU A 391 -7.56 9.59 5.88
N LEU A 392 -7.11 9.00 4.77
CA LEU A 392 -6.29 7.77 4.79
C LEU A 392 -4.98 7.93 5.59
N GLY A 393 -4.42 9.15 5.63
CA GLY A 393 -3.20 9.47 6.40
C GLY A 393 -3.39 9.42 7.92
N GLU A 394 -4.64 9.49 8.41
CA GLU A 394 -4.94 9.42 9.83
C GLU A 394 -5.05 7.98 10.35
N VAL A 395 -5.13 6.99 9.46
CA VAL A 395 -5.24 5.58 9.85
C VAL A 395 -3.89 5.10 10.39
N PRO A 396 -3.78 4.67 11.65
CA PRO A 396 -2.52 4.23 12.21
C PRO A 396 -2.01 2.96 11.54
N GLY A 397 -0.68 2.86 11.35
CA GLY A 397 -0.03 1.70 10.73
C GLY A 397 -0.46 0.33 11.29
N PRO A 398 -0.63 0.14 12.62
CA PRO A 398 -1.16 -1.10 13.18
C PRO A 398 -2.58 -1.45 12.72
N ARG A 399 -3.47 -0.45 12.52
CA ARG A 399 -4.83 -0.69 12.00
C ARG A 399 -4.80 -1.06 10.53
N SER A 400 -4.00 -0.36 9.73
CA SER A 400 -3.80 -0.71 8.31
C SER A 400 -3.30 -2.14 8.15
N ALA A 401 -2.28 -2.52 8.92
CA ALA A 401 -1.73 -3.87 8.91
C ALA A 401 -2.76 -4.91 9.36
N LYS A 402 -3.53 -4.62 10.43
CA LYS A 402 -4.56 -5.55 10.91
C LYS A 402 -5.69 -5.74 9.90
N LEU A 403 -6.18 -4.68 9.25
CA LEU A 403 -7.23 -4.82 8.23
C LEU A 403 -6.73 -5.58 6.99
N TRP A 404 -5.47 -5.35 6.60
CA TRP A 404 -4.83 -6.11 5.52
C TRP A 404 -4.77 -7.60 5.84
N ARG A 405 -4.30 -7.96 7.05
CA ARG A 405 -4.33 -9.33 7.56
C ARG A 405 -5.75 -9.92 7.54
N VAL A 406 -6.75 -9.15 7.97
CA VAL A 406 -8.16 -9.58 7.95
C VAL A 406 -8.61 -9.95 6.54
N ALA A 407 -8.23 -9.18 5.51
CA ALA A 407 -8.50 -9.52 4.12
C ALA A 407 -7.77 -10.82 3.69
N LEU A 408 -6.46 -10.94 3.99
CA LEU A 408 -5.65 -12.08 3.53
C LEU A 408 -5.90 -13.40 4.28
N ARG A 409 -6.43 -13.35 5.51
CA ARG A 409 -6.60 -14.52 6.40
C ARG A 409 -8.04 -14.86 6.72
N ASN A 410 -9.00 -14.09 6.20
CA ASN A 410 -10.41 -14.23 6.55
C ASN A 410 -10.65 -14.17 8.09
N GLU A 411 -9.82 -13.38 8.79
CA GLU A 411 -9.96 -13.17 10.24
C GLU A 411 -11.18 -12.27 10.56
N PRO A 412 -11.64 -12.24 11.82
CA PRO A 412 -12.66 -11.29 12.25
C PRO A 412 -12.23 -9.86 12.07
N ILE A 413 -13.19 -9.02 11.69
CA ILE A 413 -13.00 -7.58 11.68
C ILE A 413 -12.99 -7.08 13.14
N PRO A 414 -11.94 -6.36 13.58
CA PRO A 414 -11.89 -5.78 14.92
C PRO A 414 -13.07 -4.84 15.22
N ALA A 415 -13.58 -4.91 16.45
CA ALA A 415 -14.71 -4.07 16.90
C ALA A 415 -14.41 -2.56 16.86
N ASP A 416 -13.14 -2.15 16.98
CA ASP A 416 -12.78 -0.73 16.86
C ASP A 416 -12.93 -0.21 15.42
N LEU A 417 -12.71 -1.05 14.40
CA LEU A 417 -12.97 -0.69 13.00
C LEU A 417 -14.48 -0.59 12.72
N LEU A 418 -15.29 -1.47 13.32
CA LEU A 418 -16.75 -1.36 13.28
C LEU A 418 -17.20 -0.02 13.88
N ALA A 419 -16.70 0.34 15.07
CA ALA A 419 -17.06 1.58 15.75
C ALA A 419 -16.71 2.82 14.93
N GLN A 420 -15.54 2.83 14.29
CA GLN A 420 -15.11 3.91 13.40
C GLN A 420 -16.00 4.02 12.16
N ALA A 421 -16.25 2.89 11.47
CA ALA A 421 -17.11 2.84 10.30
C ALA A 421 -18.56 3.27 10.62
N LEU A 422 -19.10 2.85 11.77
CA LEU A 422 -20.42 3.25 12.20
C LEU A 422 -20.49 4.75 12.51
N THR A 423 -19.47 5.29 13.18
CA THR A 423 -19.39 6.72 13.48
C THR A 423 -19.39 7.55 12.21
N ARG A 424 -18.59 7.18 11.21
CA ARG A 424 -18.55 7.86 9.90
C ARG A 424 -19.86 7.69 9.13
N THR A 425 -20.49 6.51 9.17
CA THR A 425 -21.82 6.28 8.57
C THR A 425 -22.87 7.22 9.15
N ARG A 426 -22.87 7.39 10.47
CA ARG A 426 -23.79 8.30 11.15
C ARG A 426 -23.59 9.75 10.70
N LEU A 427 -22.35 10.19 10.55
CA LEU A 427 -22.04 11.54 10.06
C LEU A 427 -22.53 11.74 8.64
N ASP A 428 -22.21 10.81 7.73
CA ASP A 428 -22.65 10.89 6.33
C ASP A 428 -24.18 10.99 6.23
N VAL A 429 -24.92 10.23 7.04
CA VAL A 429 -26.39 10.29 7.04
C VAL A 429 -26.93 11.63 7.57
N ILE A 430 -26.36 12.16 8.65
CA ILE A 430 -26.80 13.44 9.25
C ILE A 430 -26.48 14.62 8.32
N GLU A 431 -25.34 14.59 7.66
CA GLU A 431 -24.88 15.61 6.71
C GLU A 431 -25.48 15.42 5.30
N ALA A 432 -26.37 14.45 5.12
CA ALA A 432 -26.97 14.09 3.84
C ALA A 432 -25.95 13.79 2.71
N GLN A 433 -24.80 13.26 3.09
CA GLN A 433 -23.77 12.80 2.16
C GLN A 433 -24.20 11.53 1.43
N THR A 434 -23.62 11.31 0.25
CA THR A 434 -23.82 10.09 -0.52
C THR A 434 -23.33 8.87 0.27
N ALA A 435 -24.19 7.85 0.39
CA ALA A 435 -23.85 6.64 1.12
C ALA A 435 -22.63 5.93 0.51
N ASN A 436 -21.64 5.66 1.36
CA ASN A 436 -20.40 4.97 1.00
C ASN A 436 -20.57 3.44 1.06
N HIS A 437 -20.39 2.77 -0.07
CA HIS A 437 -20.55 1.30 -0.19
C HIS A 437 -19.54 0.53 0.63
N ALA A 438 -18.26 0.90 0.56
CA ALA A 438 -17.19 0.23 1.30
C ALA A 438 -17.48 0.25 2.81
N ARG A 439 -18.03 1.35 3.32
CA ARG A 439 -18.37 1.48 4.73
C ARG A 439 -19.49 0.56 5.16
N LEU A 440 -20.57 0.49 4.39
CA LEU A 440 -21.70 -0.38 4.73
C LEU A 440 -21.40 -1.85 4.48
N GLY A 441 -20.63 -2.14 3.43
CA GLY A 441 -20.02 -3.44 3.22
C GLY A 441 -19.20 -3.88 4.43
N LEU A 442 -18.38 -3.00 5.00
CA LEU A 442 -17.59 -3.31 6.20
C LEU A 442 -18.45 -3.62 7.44
N LEU A 443 -19.55 -2.88 7.65
CA LEU A 443 -20.51 -3.20 8.71
C LEU A 443 -21.12 -4.59 8.50
N LYS A 444 -21.51 -4.93 7.26
CA LYS A 444 -22.06 -6.25 6.92
C LYS A 444 -21.05 -7.37 7.14
N ALA A 445 -19.83 -7.19 6.62
CA ALA A 445 -18.74 -8.16 6.72
C ALA A 445 -18.38 -8.47 8.19
N TYR A 446 -18.44 -7.47 9.08
CA TYR A 446 -18.20 -7.69 10.51
C TYR A 446 -19.14 -8.75 11.10
N HIS A 447 -20.45 -8.59 10.87
CA HIS A 447 -21.46 -9.53 11.38
C HIS A 447 -21.29 -10.92 10.77
N LEU A 448 -21.13 -10.99 9.44
CA LEU A 448 -20.95 -12.25 8.72
C LEU A 448 -19.75 -13.06 9.23
N ARG A 449 -18.64 -12.39 9.52
CA ARG A 449 -17.43 -13.04 10.02
C ARG A 449 -17.53 -13.39 11.51
N LYS A 450 -18.15 -12.53 12.31
CA LYS A 450 -18.39 -12.79 13.73
C LYS A 450 -19.26 -14.04 13.92
N ASP A 451 -20.30 -14.20 13.12
CA ASP A 451 -21.20 -15.35 13.25
C ASP A 451 -20.56 -16.66 12.77
N ARG A 452 -19.76 -16.62 11.69
CA ARG A 452 -18.90 -17.74 11.27
C ARG A 452 -18.02 -18.27 12.41
N GLN A 453 -17.47 -17.39 13.25
CA GLN A 453 -16.63 -17.81 14.37
C GLN A 453 -17.38 -18.51 15.51
N LYS A 454 -18.67 -18.23 15.69
CA LYS A 454 -19.47 -18.84 16.77
C LYS A 454 -19.81 -20.30 16.48
N GLY A 455 -19.44 -20.84 15.31
CA GLY A 455 -19.75 -22.22 14.92
C GLY A 455 -21.24 -22.45 14.74
N GLY A 456 -22.01 -21.39 14.44
CA GLY A 456 -23.42 -21.53 14.09
C GLY A 456 -23.57 -22.44 12.87
N PRO A 457 -24.73 -23.14 12.71
CA PRO A 457 -25.00 -23.89 11.50
C PRO A 457 -24.83 -22.97 10.29
N ASP A 458 -24.40 -23.54 9.14
CA ASP A 458 -24.33 -22.85 7.85
C ASP A 458 -25.47 -21.83 7.76
N MET A 459 -25.08 -20.54 7.68
CA MET A 459 -25.94 -19.35 7.87
C MET A 459 -27.43 -19.60 7.57
N PRO A 460 -28.38 -19.19 8.44
CA PRO A 460 -29.63 -18.73 7.89
C PRO A 460 -29.30 -17.48 7.07
N GLU A 461 -29.79 -17.43 5.82
CA GLU A 461 -29.65 -16.41 4.77
C GLU A 461 -30.10 -14.99 5.18
N THR A 462 -29.72 -14.51 6.37
CA THR A 462 -30.37 -13.39 7.05
C THR A 462 -29.72 -12.05 6.73
N LEU A 463 -28.40 -11.99 6.59
CA LEU A 463 -27.70 -10.75 6.22
C LEU A 463 -27.18 -10.79 4.79
N THR A 464 -28.09 -10.54 3.84
CA THR A 464 -27.79 -10.51 2.40
C THR A 464 -27.32 -9.11 1.95
N PRO A 465 -26.76 -8.97 0.73
CA PRO A 465 -26.45 -7.65 0.18
C PRO A 465 -27.67 -6.73 0.02
N TYR A 466 -28.86 -7.30 -0.11
CA TYR A 466 -30.13 -6.62 -0.34
C TYR A 466 -30.99 -6.54 0.93
N LEU A 467 -32.12 -5.82 0.84
CA LEU A 467 -33.09 -5.72 1.91
C LEU A 467 -33.60 -7.13 2.31
N ASN A 468 -33.42 -7.49 3.58
CA ASN A 468 -34.06 -8.67 4.13
C ASN A 468 -35.28 -8.27 4.98
N GLU A 469 -36.48 -8.46 4.43
CA GLU A 469 -37.72 -8.13 5.16
C GLU A 469 -37.99 -9.03 6.37
N ASN A 470 -37.31 -10.17 6.44
CA ASN A 470 -37.44 -11.24 7.43
C ASN A 470 -36.23 -11.31 8.37
N HIS A 471 -35.39 -10.28 8.43
CA HIS A 471 -34.23 -10.25 9.33
C HIS A 471 -34.68 -10.52 10.78
N PRO A 472 -33.97 -11.34 11.58
CA PRO A 472 -34.42 -11.67 12.93
C PRO A 472 -34.27 -10.50 13.92
N GLU A 473 -33.27 -9.64 13.72
CA GLU A 473 -32.95 -8.57 14.68
C GLU A 473 -33.90 -7.36 14.62
N PRO A 474 -34.55 -6.98 15.75
CA PRO A 474 -35.39 -5.78 15.82
C PRO A 474 -34.64 -4.48 15.47
N ALA A 475 -33.34 -4.41 15.77
CA ALA A 475 -32.51 -3.25 15.46
C ALA A 475 -32.47 -2.93 13.95
N TYR A 476 -32.41 -3.96 13.11
CA TYR A 476 -32.46 -3.83 11.65
C TYR A 476 -33.80 -3.22 11.19
N HIS A 477 -34.91 -3.70 11.77
CA HIS A 477 -36.26 -3.19 11.47
C HIS A 477 -36.48 -1.76 11.96
N CYS A 478 -35.88 -1.36 13.08
CA CYS A 478 -35.87 0.04 13.52
C CYS A 478 -35.23 0.96 12.46
N GLY A 479 -34.14 0.52 11.83
CA GLY A 479 -33.50 1.23 10.72
C GLY A 479 -34.40 1.33 9.49
N ARG A 480 -35.01 0.21 9.09
CA ARG A 480 -35.99 0.17 7.99
C ARG A 480 -37.16 1.12 8.24
N LEU A 481 -37.69 1.11 9.47
CA LEU A 481 -38.81 1.96 9.87
C LEU A 481 -38.44 3.44 9.71
N LEU A 482 -37.26 3.85 10.15
CA LEU A 482 -36.78 5.22 9.98
C LEU A 482 -36.67 5.61 8.50
N ALA A 483 -36.16 4.71 7.64
CA ALA A 483 -36.06 4.96 6.20
C ALA A 483 -37.43 5.20 5.55
N VAL A 484 -38.44 4.37 5.87
CA VAL A 484 -39.80 4.53 5.35
C VAL A 484 -40.44 5.81 5.88
N LEU A 485 -40.28 6.14 7.17
CA LEU A 485 -40.82 7.37 7.76
C LEU A 485 -40.23 8.64 7.13
N ALA A 486 -38.93 8.64 6.84
CA ALA A 486 -38.27 9.75 6.16
C ALA A 486 -38.74 9.89 4.71
N GLN A 487 -38.86 8.79 3.99
CA GLN A 487 -39.36 8.81 2.61
C GLN A 487 -40.84 9.24 2.53
N LEU A 488 -41.66 8.81 3.49
CA LEU A 488 -43.05 9.25 3.65
C LEU A 488 -43.13 10.77 3.88
N GLN A 489 -42.31 11.32 4.79
CA GLN A 489 -42.25 12.78 4.98
C GLN A 489 -41.90 13.51 3.68
N ARG A 490 -40.88 13.03 2.97
CA ARG A 490 -40.44 13.63 1.70
C ARG A 490 -41.54 13.57 0.64
N GLY A 491 -42.27 12.46 0.56
CA GLY A 491 -43.41 12.34 -0.35
C GLY A 491 -44.54 13.30 -0.03
N ALA A 492 -44.80 13.57 1.26
CA ALA A 492 -45.93 14.39 1.70
C ALA A 492 -45.64 15.90 1.72
N LEU A 493 -44.39 16.31 2.00
CA LEU A 493 -44.03 17.71 2.23
C LEU A 493 -42.95 18.24 1.27
N GLY A 494 -42.38 17.38 0.42
CA GLY A 494 -41.22 17.74 -0.39
C GLY A 494 -39.94 17.90 0.43
N ASP A 495 -39.08 18.84 0.03
CA ASP A 495 -37.88 19.18 0.80
C ASP A 495 -38.22 20.16 1.93
N VAL A 496 -37.94 19.74 3.17
CA VAL A 496 -38.22 20.51 4.40
C VAL A 496 -36.94 21.02 5.06
N GLY A 497 -35.80 20.98 4.34
CA GLY A 497 -34.48 21.32 4.86
C GLY A 497 -34.01 20.30 5.90
N ALA A 498 -34.19 20.62 7.18
CA ALA A 498 -33.90 19.68 8.27
C ALA A 498 -35.08 18.72 8.50
N GLY A 499 -35.13 17.62 7.75
CA GLY A 499 -36.15 16.58 7.86
C GLY A 499 -35.95 15.63 9.04
N VAL A 500 -36.69 14.51 9.01
CA VAL A 500 -36.64 13.46 10.05
C VAL A 500 -35.21 12.94 10.26
N ILE A 501 -34.42 12.80 9.20
CA ILE A 501 -33.06 12.25 9.27
C ILE A 501 -32.12 13.16 10.05
N GLN A 502 -32.01 14.43 9.65
CA GLN A 502 -31.11 15.41 10.27
C GLN A 502 -31.40 15.61 11.76
N ARG A 503 -32.68 15.49 12.16
CA ARG A 503 -33.12 15.73 13.55
C ARG A 503 -33.05 14.48 14.42
N TYR A 504 -33.32 13.30 13.87
CA TYR A 504 -33.62 12.12 14.68
C TYR A 504 -32.71 10.93 14.43
N TYR A 505 -31.87 10.91 13.38
CA TYR A 505 -31.07 9.71 13.07
C TYR A 505 -30.17 9.29 14.24
N ALA A 506 -29.39 10.22 14.82
CA ALA A 506 -28.50 9.91 15.93
C ALA A 506 -29.24 9.37 17.17
N ALA A 507 -30.39 9.95 17.50
CA ALA A 507 -31.17 9.52 18.66
C ALA A 507 -31.92 8.21 18.38
N ALA A 508 -32.42 8.00 17.16
CA ALA A 508 -33.10 6.78 16.76
C ALA A 508 -32.14 5.59 16.66
N SER A 509 -30.90 5.81 16.22
CA SER A 509 -29.89 4.76 16.17
C SER A 509 -29.47 4.30 17.56
N CYS A 510 -29.43 5.18 18.57
CA CYS A 510 -29.02 4.79 19.93
C CYS A 510 -30.20 4.38 20.83
N THR A 511 -31.34 5.08 20.72
CA THR A 511 -32.51 4.97 21.62
C THR A 511 -33.84 4.94 20.83
N PRO A 512 -34.08 3.92 19.99
CA PRO A 512 -35.22 3.90 19.08
C PRO A 512 -36.57 3.97 19.81
N GLY A 513 -36.70 3.34 20.97
CA GLY A 513 -37.93 3.35 21.76
C GLY A 513 -38.42 4.74 22.19
N LEU A 514 -37.51 5.72 22.34
CA LEU A 514 -37.87 7.10 22.69
C LEU A 514 -38.29 7.96 21.48
N VAL A 515 -37.89 7.56 20.27
CA VAL A 515 -37.96 8.40 19.07
C VAL A 515 -38.99 7.86 18.08
N LEU A 516 -38.94 6.57 17.77
CA LEU A 516 -39.72 5.98 16.67
C LEU A 516 -41.23 6.05 16.93
N GLY A 517 -41.69 5.83 18.16
CA GLY A 517 -43.11 5.95 18.51
C GLY A 517 -43.66 7.36 18.24
N ARG A 518 -42.87 8.40 18.53
CA ARG A 518 -43.25 9.79 18.21
C ARG A 518 -43.33 10.01 16.70
N LEU A 519 -42.35 9.49 15.95
CA LEU A 519 -42.31 9.64 14.49
C LEU A 519 -43.48 8.93 13.80
N VAL A 520 -43.86 7.73 14.26
CA VAL A 520 -45.03 6.99 13.74
C VAL A 520 -46.33 7.75 14.00
N ARG A 521 -46.47 8.43 15.15
CA ARG A 521 -47.64 9.29 15.40
C ARG A 521 -47.66 10.49 14.45
N THR A 522 -46.51 11.14 14.25
CA THR A 522 -46.40 12.29 13.34
C THR A 522 -46.62 11.89 11.88
N SER A 523 -46.26 10.66 11.50
CA SER A 523 -46.41 10.19 10.12
C SER A 523 -47.87 10.05 9.67
N GLN A 524 -48.83 9.96 10.59
CA GLN A 524 -50.27 9.97 10.25
C GLN A 524 -50.65 11.25 9.51
N PHE A 525 -50.19 12.42 10.00
CA PHE A 525 -50.41 13.70 9.32
C PHE A 525 -49.73 13.81 7.95
N HIS A 526 -48.70 12.99 7.69
CA HIS A 526 -48.07 12.92 6.38
C HIS A 526 -48.89 12.04 5.43
N LEU A 527 -49.45 10.93 5.93
CA LEU A 527 -50.32 10.05 5.16
C LEU A 527 -51.57 10.78 4.65
N ASP A 528 -52.19 11.62 5.48
CA ASP A 528 -53.38 12.40 5.12
C ASP A 528 -53.15 13.40 3.97
N LYS A 529 -51.89 13.73 3.68
CA LYS A 529 -51.48 14.67 2.62
C LYS A 529 -51.10 13.97 1.31
N LEU A 530 -51.11 12.64 1.28
CA LEU A 530 -50.77 11.86 0.09
C LEU A 530 -52.02 11.39 -0.65
N GLU A 531 -51.85 11.12 -1.94
CA GLU A 531 -52.84 10.40 -2.75
C GLU A 531 -53.21 9.05 -2.10
N PRO A 532 -54.51 8.64 -2.09
CA PRO A 532 -54.97 7.46 -1.34
C PRO A 532 -54.19 6.18 -1.63
N ARG A 533 -53.82 5.94 -2.89
CA ARG A 533 -53.05 4.76 -3.31
C ARG A 533 -51.64 4.74 -2.70
N LEU A 534 -50.98 5.90 -2.68
CA LEU A 534 -49.63 6.04 -2.15
C LEU A 534 -49.64 6.00 -0.61
N ALA A 535 -50.65 6.61 0.02
CA ALA A 535 -50.87 6.52 1.46
C ALA A 535 -51.06 5.06 1.91
N TRP A 536 -51.91 4.30 1.21
CA TRP A 536 -52.15 2.88 1.50
C TRP A 536 -50.87 2.04 1.35
N TRP A 537 -50.06 2.32 0.33
CA TRP A 537 -48.77 1.65 0.13
C TRP A 537 -47.80 1.90 1.30
N TYR A 538 -47.66 3.15 1.75
CA TYR A 538 -46.83 3.46 2.92
C TYR A 538 -47.37 2.84 4.21
N GLN A 539 -48.69 2.85 4.42
CA GLN A 539 -49.32 2.20 5.56
C GLN A 539 -49.02 0.69 5.58
N GLY A 540 -49.14 0.01 4.45
CA GLY A 540 -48.80 -1.41 4.32
C GLY A 540 -47.33 -1.69 4.66
N ARG A 541 -46.41 -0.83 4.19
CA ARG A 541 -44.97 -0.94 4.51
C ARG A 541 -44.69 -0.72 5.99
N LEU A 542 -45.26 0.32 6.60
CA LEU A 542 -45.12 0.60 8.02
C LEU A 542 -45.67 -0.56 8.87
N GLY A 543 -46.85 -1.07 8.53
CA GLY A 543 -47.47 -2.21 9.20
C GLY A 543 -46.62 -3.48 9.11
N ALA A 544 -46.08 -3.79 7.93
CA ALA A 544 -45.19 -4.94 7.73
C ALA A 544 -43.91 -4.86 8.57
N ILE A 545 -43.28 -3.69 8.65
CA ILE A 545 -42.08 -3.48 9.47
C ILE A 545 -42.43 -3.54 10.97
N MET A 546 -43.51 -2.89 11.39
CA MET A 546 -43.95 -2.93 12.80
C MET A 546 -44.32 -4.35 13.24
N GLY A 547 -44.91 -5.17 12.37
CA GLY A 547 -45.17 -6.59 12.64
C GLY A 547 -43.90 -7.41 12.93
N ARG A 548 -42.74 -6.99 12.42
CA ARG A 548 -41.44 -7.61 12.72
C ARG A 548 -40.82 -7.17 14.04
N LEU A 549 -41.24 -6.03 14.60
CA LEU A 549 -40.79 -5.55 15.92
C LEU A 549 -41.51 -6.24 17.08
N GLN A 550 -42.53 -7.05 16.80
CA GLN A 550 -43.32 -7.81 17.78
C GLN A 550 -43.83 -6.91 18.92
N ASP A 551 -43.56 -7.28 20.18
CA ASP A 551 -44.19 -6.70 21.36
C ASP A 551 -43.59 -5.35 21.78
N ALA A 552 -42.38 -4.99 21.33
CA ALA A 552 -41.74 -3.74 21.74
C ALA A 552 -40.63 -3.25 20.79
N ILE A 553 -40.56 -1.92 20.63
CA ILE A 553 -39.38 -1.25 20.07
C ILE A 553 -38.26 -1.28 21.11
N PRO A 554 -37.02 -1.69 20.75
CA PRO A 554 -35.88 -1.68 21.67
C PRO A 554 -35.67 -0.32 22.34
N ARG A 555 -35.39 -0.31 23.65
CA ARG A 555 -35.14 0.94 24.40
C ARG A 555 -33.81 1.58 24.03
N THR A 556 -32.77 0.76 23.92
CA THR A 556 -31.38 1.15 23.62
C THR A 556 -30.76 0.14 22.67
N LEU A 557 -29.85 0.57 21.81
CA LEU A 557 -29.06 -0.30 20.94
C LEU A 557 -27.57 -0.26 21.34
N ASP A 558 -26.94 -1.42 21.46
CA ASP A 558 -25.48 -1.52 21.56
C ASP A 558 -24.78 -1.23 20.22
N LEU A 559 -23.45 -1.33 20.17
CA LEU A 559 -22.67 -1.03 18.97
C LEU A 559 -23.07 -1.91 17.76
N GLU A 560 -23.31 -3.20 18.01
CA GLU A 560 -23.63 -4.18 16.97
C GLU A 560 -25.05 -3.96 16.46
N GLN A 561 -25.99 -3.75 17.37
CA GLN A 561 -27.37 -3.39 17.04
C GLN A 561 -27.44 -2.04 16.31
N GLN A 562 -26.63 -1.04 16.67
CA GLN A 562 -26.53 0.22 15.94
C GLN A 562 -26.04 0.03 14.51
N SER A 563 -25.11 -0.89 14.27
CA SER A 563 -24.66 -1.19 12.91
C SER A 563 -25.70 -1.94 12.09
N LEU A 564 -26.47 -2.85 12.70
CA LEU A 564 -27.64 -3.48 12.06
C LEU A 564 -28.73 -2.47 11.74
N PHE A 565 -28.98 -1.50 12.61
CA PHE A 565 -29.87 -0.37 12.34
C PHE A 565 -29.42 0.41 11.09
N ALA A 566 -28.13 0.73 10.99
CA ALA A 566 -27.59 1.44 9.84
C ALA A 566 -27.73 0.63 8.54
N LEU A 567 -27.50 -0.70 8.59
CA LEU A 567 -27.70 -1.60 7.45
C LEU A 567 -29.16 -1.66 7.02
N GLY A 568 -30.10 -1.85 7.95
CA GLY A 568 -31.53 -1.88 7.66
C GLY A 568 -32.05 -0.56 7.10
N TYR A 569 -31.58 0.57 7.62
CA TYR A 569 -31.87 1.89 7.07
C TYR A 569 -31.40 2.03 5.62
N TYR A 570 -30.13 1.69 5.35
CA TYR A 570 -29.56 1.81 4.02
C TYR A 570 -30.21 0.90 2.99
N GLN A 571 -30.36 -0.39 3.31
CA GLN A 571 -30.93 -1.36 2.37
C GLN A 571 -32.39 -1.05 2.08
N GLN A 572 -33.14 -0.54 3.06
CA GLN A 572 -34.51 -0.07 2.83
C GLN A 572 -34.55 1.14 1.91
N LEU A 573 -33.63 2.11 2.06
CA LEU A 573 -33.55 3.25 1.13
C LEU A 573 -33.21 2.80 -0.29
N ALA A 574 -32.30 1.86 -0.48
CA ALA A 574 -31.95 1.32 -1.79
C ALA A 574 -33.14 0.58 -2.44
N ASP A 575 -33.88 -0.23 -1.66
CA ASP A 575 -35.10 -0.90 -2.13
C ASP A 575 -36.18 0.11 -2.58
N LEU A 576 -36.40 1.18 -1.80
CA LEU A 576 -37.35 2.25 -2.13
C LEU A 576 -36.98 2.98 -3.44
N ARG A 577 -35.68 3.11 -3.74
CA ARG A 577 -35.19 3.74 -4.97
C ARG A 577 -35.36 2.86 -6.20
N THR A 578 -35.11 1.56 -6.05
CA THR A 578 -35.29 0.56 -7.12
C THR A 578 -36.71 0.61 -7.69
N LYS A 579 -37.71 0.62 -6.80
CA LYS A 579 -39.14 0.59 -7.17
C LYS A 579 -39.64 1.88 -7.83
N LYS A 580 -38.86 2.97 -7.78
CA LYS A 580 -39.21 4.23 -8.45
C LYS A 580 -38.82 4.21 -9.93
N THR A 581 -37.79 3.44 -10.30
CA THR A 581 -37.30 3.31 -11.68
C THR A 581 -38.21 2.42 -12.55
N ASP A 582 -38.96 1.48 -11.94
CA ASP A 582 -39.89 0.58 -12.63
C ASP A 582 -41.30 1.18 -12.87
N GLN A 583 -41.55 2.43 -12.46
CA GLN A 583 -42.78 3.14 -12.82
C GLN A 583 -42.50 4.07 -14.00
N PRO A 584 -43.10 3.84 -15.20
CA PRO A 584 -42.96 4.79 -16.29
C PRO A 584 -43.57 6.13 -15.86
N GLU A 585 -42.78 7.20 -15.94
CA GLU A 585 -43.27 8.56 -15.73
C GLU A 585 -44.40 8.82 -16.72
N THR A 586 -45.63 8.94 -16.23
CA THR A 586 -46.73 9.50 -17.02
C THR A 586 -46.43 10.99 -17.21
N ASP A 587 -45.93 11.28 -18.39
CA ASP A 587 -45.66 12.60 -18.94
C ASP A 587 -46.93 13.46 -18.87
N ASN A 588 -46.95 14.41 -17.94
CA ASN A 588 -47.97 15.47 -17.89
C ASN A 588 -47.27 16.81 -18.14
N THR A 589 -46.75 16.97 -19.34
CA THR A 589 -46.40 18.30 -19.85
C THR A 589 -47.67 18.91 -20.42
N VAL A 590 -48.41 19.66 -19.59
CA VAL A 590 -49.52 20.49 -20.05
C VAL A 590 -48.94 21.61 -20.91
N ALA A 591 -49.29 21.58 -22.19
CA ALA A 591 -49.08 22.66 -23.13
C ALA A 591 -49.71 23.96 -22.57
N GLN A 592 -48.89 25.00 -22.40
CA GLN A 592 -49.37 26.38 -22.41
C GLN A 592 -49.02 27.01 -23.76
N VAL A 593 -50.09 27.32 -24.46
CA VAL A 593 -50.17 28.05 -25.72
C VAL A 593 -50.12 29.55 -25.41
N ALA A 594 -49.43 30.28 -26.30
CA ALA A 594 -49.33 31.74 -26.47
C ALA A 594 -48.34 32.49 -25.57
#